data_AF-A0A072NSM7-F1
#
_entry.id   AF-A0A072NSM7-F1
#
_cell.length_a   1.000
_cell.length_b   1.000
_cell.length_c   1.000
_cell.angle_alpha   90.00
_cell.angle_beta   90.00
_cell.angle_gamma   90.00
#
_symmetry.space_group_name_H-M   'P 1'
#
loop_
_entity.id
_entity.type
_entity.pdbx_description
1 polymer ?
#
loop_
_entity_poly.entity_id
_entity_poly.type
_entity_poly.pdbx_seq_one_letter_code
_entity_poly.pdbx_strand_id
1 'polypeptide(L)'
;MRLHLKRKLEIADVLKHKYGFEAFVTKSSGDFGVDIEHGVVETKVLGQVKCYREDMGYEPIAILHSNMIKQNALKGYVVSTAGFNENARSYARGLNIDLINGMDLVEMWINNKSPLIKIIEYKTINNDKSNTISM
;
A
#
# COMPACT_ATOMS: atom_id res chain seq x y z
N MET A 1 11.69 8.40 18.96
CA MET A 1 10.45 7.61 18.93
C MET A 1 9.29 8.24 18.14
N ARG A 2 9.05 9.57 18.21
CA ARG A 2 7.93 10.26 17.50
C ARG A 2 7.96 10.25 15.96
N LEU A 3 9.15 10.20 15.33
CA LEU A 3 9.28 10.28 13.86
C LEU A 3 8.79 9.01 13.14
N HIS A 4 8.87 7.85 13.79
CA HIS A 4 8.54 6.57 13.18
C HIS A 4 7.02 6.36 13.08
N LEU A 5 6.28 6.78 14.11
CA LEU A 5 4.81 6.68 14.14
C LEU A 5 4.14 7.64 13.13
N LYS A 6 4.66 8.87 12.98
CA LYS A 6 4.13 9.82 11.99
C LYS A 6 4.19 9.28 10.56
N ARG A 7 5.31 8.66 10.18
CA ARG A 7 5.46 8.04 8.86
C ARG A 7 4.48 6.89 8.64
N LYS A 8 4.29 6.02 9.64
CA LYS A 8 3.29 4.94 9.56
C LYS A 8 1.89 5.49 9.36
N LEU A 9 1.53 6.59 10.03
CA LEU A 9 0.22 7.25 9.88
C LEU A 9 0.02 7.84 8.48
N GLU A 10 1.04 8.51 7.92
CA GLU A 10 0.96 9.05 6.56
C GLU A 10 0.81 7.94 5.51
N ILE A 11 1.54 6.83 5.67
CA ILE A 11 1.42 5.66 4.79
C ILE A 11 0.05 5.01 4.95
N ALA A 12 -0.43 4.85 6.18
CA ALA A 12 -1.77 4.31 6.46
C ALA A 12 -2.87 5.15 5.79
N ASP A 13 -2.74 6.48 5.84
CA ASP A 13 -3.69 7.41 5.22
C ASP A 13 -3.68 7.35 3.69
N VAL A 14 -2.54 7.06 3.05
CA VAL A 14 -2.51 6.82 1.59
C VAL A 14 -3.14 5.47 1.26
N LEU A 15 -2.81 4.43 2.03
CA LEU A 15 -3.20 3.06 1.69
C LEU A 15 -4.64 2.72 2.02
N LYS A 16 -5.29 3.42 2.96
CA LYS A 16 -6.74 3.26 3.18
C LYS A 16 -7.56 3.51 1.91
N HIS A 17 -7.10 4.43 1.04
CA HIS A 17 -7.78 4.70 -0.23
C HIS A 17 -7.51 3.63 -1.29
N LYS A 18 -6.30 3.05 -1.29
CA LYS A 18 -5.96 1.94 -2.20
C LYS A 18 -6.76 0.69 -1.88
N TYR A 19 -6.94 0.37 -0.60
CA TYR A 19 -7.62 -0.86 -0.16
C TYR A 19 -9.10 -0.66 0.16
N GLY A 20 -9.59 0.58 0.26
CA GLY A 20 -11.00 0.88 0.50
C GLY A 20 -11.48 0.63 1.94
N PHE A 21 -10.56 0.55 2.89
CA PHE A 21 -10.85 0.25 4.30
C PHE A 21 -10.11 1.21 5.21
N GLU A 22 -10.67 1.49 6.40
CA GLU A 22 -9.96 2.24 7.43
C GLU A 22 -8.69 1.52 7.89
N ALA A 23 -7.66 2.30 8.23
CA ALA A 23 -6.33 1.83 8.57
C ALA A 23 -6.00 2.06 10.05
N PHE A 24 -5.48 1.03 10.70
CA PHE A 24 -5.08 1.04 12.10
C PHE A 24 -3.58 0.79 12.21
N VAL A 25 -2.83 1.77 12.74
CA VAL A 25 -1.39 1.63 12.97
C VAL A 25 -1.17 0.88 14.28
N THR A 26 -0.38 -0.20 14.24
CA THR A 26 -0.08 -1.02 15.42
C THR A 26 0.95 -0.32 16.32
N LYS A 27 1.00 -0.75 17.59
CA LYS A 27 2.00 -0.23 18.53
C LYS A 27 3.39 -0.70 18.12
N SER A 28 4.39 0.19 18.22
CA SER A 28 5.78 -0.05 17.79
C SER A 28 6.54 -1.20 18.47
N SER A 29 5.98 -1.88 19.47
CA SER A 29 6.63 -2.98 20.19
C SER A 29 5.72 -4.21 20.23
N GLY A 30 6.26 -5.37 19.86
CA GLY A 30 5.51 -6.63 19.87
C GLY A 30 4.49 -6.77 18.74
N ASP A 31 4.68 -6.04 17.64
CA ASP A 31 3.81 -6.09 16.46
C ASP A 31 4.13 -7.27 15.51
N PHE A 32 5.18 -8.03 15.81
CA PHE A 32 5.64 -9.21 15.06
C PHE A 32 5.79 -8.95 13.55
N GLY A 33 6.04 -7.69 13.16
CA GLY A 33 6.21 -7.28 11.77
C GLY A 33 4.94 -6.83 11.05
N VAL A 34 3.82 -6.61 11.76
CA VAL A 34 2.61 -5.98 11.21
C VAL A 34 2.55 -4.54 11.69
N ASP A 35 2.83 -3.57 10.82
CA ASP A 35 2.83 -2.15 11.16
C ASP A 35 1.45 -1.48 11.02
N ILE A 36 0.62 -2.01 10.12
CA ILE A 36 -0.69 -1.44 9.76
C ILE A 36 -1.67 -2.60 9.51
N GLU A 37 -2.91 -2.44 9.96
CA GLU A 37 -4.02 -3.33 9.64
C GLU A 37 -5.14 -2.54 8.96
N HIS A 38 -5.77 -3.12 7.95
CA HIS A 38 -6.98 -2.57 7.35
C HIS A 38 -8.12 -3.60 7.38
N GLY A 39 -9.35 -3.09 7.34
CA GLY A 39 -10.55 -3.90 7.17
C GLY A 39 -10.93 -4.69 8.42
N VAL A 40 -11.83 -5.66 8.22
CA VAL A 40 -12.35 -6.56 9.26
C VAL A 40 -12.02 -8.01 8.91
N VAL A 41 -12.31 -8.95 9.81
CA VAL A 41 -11.85 -10.36 9.76
C VAL A 41 -11.80 -10.98 8.35
N GLU A 42 -12.88 -10.89 7.56
CA GLU A 42 -12.95 -11.52 6.22
C GLU A 42 -12.29 -10.72 5.09
N THR A 43 -11.99 -9.44 5.33
CA THR A 43 -11.40 -8.49 4.36
C THR A 43 -10.06 -7.94 4.84
N LYS A 44 -9.45 -8.62 5.82
CA LYS A 44 -8.29 -8.10 6.53
C LYS A 44 -7.09 -7.95 5.60
N VAL A 45 -6.46 -6.77 5.63
CA VAL A 45 -5.22 -6.48 4.90
C VAL A 45 -4.13 -6.11 5.89
N LEU A 46 -2.97 -6.77 5.80
CA LEU A 46 -1.83 -6.50 6.68
C LEU A 46 -0.74 -5.74 5.95
N GLY A 47 -0.16 -4.74 6.63
CA GLY A 47 0.89 -3.89 6.10
C GLY A 47 2.14 -3.95 6.93
N GLN A 48 3.30 -4.01 6.26
CA GLN A 48 4.60 -3.80 6.87
C GLN A 48 5.31 -2.61 6.22
N VAL A 49 6.00 -1.79 7.02
CA VAL A 49 6.71 -0.59 6.58
C VAL A 49 8.16 -0.66 7.04
N LYS A 50 9.09 -0.59 6.10
CA LYS A 50 10.53 -0.49 6.38
C LYS A 50 11.11 0.73 5.68
N CYS A 51 11.94 1.48 6.40
CA CYS A 51 12.70 2.59 5.83
C CYS A 51 14.14 2.13 5.61
N TYR A 52 14.42 1.55 4.44
CA TYR A 52 15.77 1.14 4.04
C TYR A 52 16.35 2.08 2.99
N ARG A 53 17.70 2.11 2.93
CA ARG A 53 18.47 2.86 1.92
C ARG A 53 18.87 2.00 0.73
N GLU A 54 18.88 0.69 0.92
CA GLU A 54 19.24 -0.31 -0.08
C GLU A 54 18.03 -1.19 -0.38
N ASP A 55 18.09 -1.87 -1.53
CA ASP A 55 17.03 -2.77 -1.96
C ASP A 55 16.76 -3.86 -0.93
N MET A 56 15.49 -4.00 -0.58
CA MET A 56 15.03 -4.93 0.44
C MET A 56 15.07 -6.39 -0.05
N GLY A 57 15.48 -7.29 0.84
CA GLY A 57 15.35 -8.74 0.69
C GLY A 57 13.94 -9.28 0.97
N TYR A 58 13.82 -10.61 0.97
CA TYR A 58 12.51 -11.28 1.08
C TYR A 58 12.05 -11.48 2.53
N GLU A 59 12.91 -11.24 3.52
CA GLU A 59 12.66 -11.55 4.93
C GLU A 59 11.44 -10.82 5.50
N PRO A 60 11.23 -9.51 5.24
CA PRO A 60 10.01 -8.82 5.68
C PRO A 60 8.74 -9.42 5.04
N ILE A 61 8.82 -9.81 3.76
CA ILE A 61 7.71 -10.43 3.04
C ILE A 61 7.32 -11.77 3.69
N ALA A 62 8.31 -12.59 4.05
CA ALA A 62 8.09 -13.86 4.73
C ALA A 62 7.44 -13.68 6.12
N ILE A 63 7.90 -12.69 6.89
CA ILE A 63 7.33 -12.35 8.20
C ILE A 63 5.87 -11.89 8.04
N LEU A 64 5.58 -11.03 7.07
CA LEU A 64 4.23 -10.57 6.80
C LEU A 64 3.32 -11.73 6.37
N HIS A 65 3.79 -12.58 5.45
CA HIS A 65 3.04 -13.74 4.98
C HIS A 65 2.68 -14.69 6.13
N SER A 66 3.62 -15.00 7.03
CA SER A 66 3.35 -15.80 8.23
C SER A 66 2.22 -15.21 9.08
N ASN A 67 2.21 -13.88 9.26
CA ASN A 67 1.13 -13.20 9.96
C ASN A 67 -0.19 -13.20 9.19
N MET A 68 -0.17 -13.11 7.86
CA MET A 68 -1.38 -13.23 7.03
C MET A 68 -2.04 -14.58 7.24
N ILE A 69 -1.26 -15.68 7.21
CA ILE A 69 -1.78 -17.02 7.49
C ILE A 69 -2.33 -17.12 8.91
N LYS A 70 -1.58 -16.64 9.92
CA LYS A 70 -1.99 -16.68 11.32
C LYS A 70 -3.29 -15.91 11.59
N GLN A 71 -3.50 -14.79 10.90
CA GLN A 71 -4.64 -13.90 11.11
C GLN A 71 -5.76 -14.08 10.08
N ASN A 72 -5.63 -15.07 9.17
CA ASN A 72 -6.52 -15.28 8.04
C ASN A 72 -6.73 -14.01 7.19
N ALA A 73 -5.66 -13.25 6.96
CA ALA A 73 -5.72 -12.02 6.17
C ALA A 73 -5.76 -12.34 4.67
N LEU A 74 -6.65 -11.65 3.96
CA LEU A 74 -6.87 -11.88 2.54
C LEU A 74 -5.69 -11.41 1.70
N LYS A 75 -5.09 -10.28 2.08
CA LYS A 75 -4.05 -9.59 1.31
C LYS A 75 -3.00 -8.97 2.23
N GLY A 76 -1.79 -8.76 1.70
CA GLY A 76 -0.75 -8.02 2.38
C GLY A 76 -0.10 -6.96 1.50
N TYR A 77 0.70 -6.10 2.13
CA TYR A 77 1.64 -5.25 1.42
C TYR A 77 2.89 -4.94 2.24
N VAL A 78 4.01 -4.78 1.56
CA VAL A 78 5.27 -4.32 2.14
C VAL A 78 5.66 -3.01 1.50
N VAL A 79 5.91 -1.98 2.32
CA VAL A 79 6.38 -0.67 1.90
C VAL A 79 7.88 -0.54 2.20
N SER A 80 8.64 -0.13 1.20
CA SER A 80 10.05 0.25 1.32
C SER A 80 10.27 1.65 0.78
N THR A 81 11.13 2.44 1.43
CA THR A 81 11.62 3.69 0.83
C THR A 81 12.64 3.46 -0.30
N ALA A 82 13.29 2.30 -0.29
CA ALA A 82 14.14 1.82 -1.38
C ALA A 82 13.36 0.84 -2.28
N GLY A 83 14.04 0.20 -3.23
CA GLY A 83 13.46 -0.87 -4.03
C GLY A 83 13.39 -2.20 -3.29
N PHE A 84 13.10 -3.23 -4.07
CA PHE A 84 13.14 -4.64 -3.67
C PHE A 84 14.15 -5.33 -4.59
N ASN A 85 14.92 -6.28 -4.10
CA ASN A 85 15.81 -7.05 -4.97
C ASN A 85 15.04 -8.17 -5.72
N GLU A 86 15.72 -8.88 -6.62
CA GLU A 86 15.08 -9.91 -7.44
C GLU A 86 14.55 -11.09 -6.62
N ASN A 87 15.24 -11.44 -5.53
CA ASN A 87 14.80 -12.50 -4.63
C ASN A 87 13.50 -12.10 -3.92
N ALA A 88 13.39 -10.85 -3.47
CA ALA A 88 12.19 -10.32 -2.84
C ALA A 88 10.99 -10.32 -3.80
N ARG A 89 11.18 -9.83 -5.03
CA ARG A 89 10.14 -9.88 -6.09
C ARG A 89 9.73 -11.31 -6.38
N SER A 90 10.70 -12.20 -6.54
CA SER A 90 10.46 -13.61 -6.83
C SER A 90 9.69 -14.30 -5.71
N TYR A 91 10.05 -14.03 -4.46
CA TYR A 91 9.38 -14.58 -3.28
C TYR A 91 7.94 -14.10 -3.12
N ALA A 92 7.65 -12.83 -3.45
CA ALA A 92 6.30 -12.27 -3.34
C ALA A 92 5.28 -12.85 -4.33
N ARG A 93 5.75 -13.46 -5.43
CA ARG A 93 4.86 -14.00 -6.47
C ARG A 93 3.93 -15.06 -5.90
N GLY A 94 2.62 -14.85 -6.08
CA GLY A 94 1.59 -15.78 -5.63
C GLY A 94 1.20 -15.66 -4.15
N LEU A 95 1.83 -14.77 -3.37
CA LEU A 95 1.52 -14.60 -1.94
C LEU A 95 0.38 -13.61 -1.64
N ASN A 96 -0.21 -13.00 -2.67
CA ASN A 96 -1.13 -11.87 -2.56
C ASN A 96 -0.56 -10.72 -1.70
N ILE A 97 0.72 -10.40 -1.93
CA ILE A 97 1.43 -9.31 -1.26
C ILE A 97 1.86 -8.27 -2.30
N ASP A 98 1.40 -7.02 -2.12
CA ASP A 98 1.86 -5.90 -2.94
C ASP A 98 3.21 -5.40 -2.43
N LEU A 99 4.19 -5.27 -3.31
CA LEU A 99 5.46 -4.60 -3.03
C LEU A 99 5.34 -3.13 -3.46
N ILE A 100 5.54 -2.22 -2.52
CA ILE A 100 5.36 -0.77 -2.72
C ILE A 100 6.70 -0.09 -2.40
N ASN A 101 7.38 0.41 -3.43
CA ASN A 101 8.62 1.16 -3.27
C ASN A 101 8.34 2.66 -3.04
N GLY A 102 9.41 3.45 -2.88
CA GLY A 102 9.30 4.89 -2.64
C GLY A 102 8.64 5.67 -3.78
N MET A 103 8.87 5.28 -5.04
CA MET A 103 8.23 5.94 -6.20
C MET A 103 6.74 5.61 -6.26
N ASP A 104 6.36 4.35 -6.04
CA ASP A 104 4.96 3.92 -6.00
C ASP A 104 4.20 4.70 -4.91
N LEU A 105 4.83 4.90 -3.75
CA LEU A 105 4.24 5.65 -2.63
C LEU A 105 4.03 7.13 -2.99
N VAL A 106 4.98 7.76 -3.67
CA VAL A 106 4.86 9.15 -4.15
C VAL A 106 3.73 9.27 -5.18
N GLU A 107 3.66 8.34 -6.12
CA GLU A 107 2.58 8.32 -7.12
C GLU A 107 1.21 8.18 -6.46
N MET A 108 1.06 7.23 -5.53
CA MET A 108 -0.18 7.07 -4.75
C MET A 108 -0.53 8.34 -3.96
N TRP A 109 0.47 9.03 -3.40
CA TRP A 109 0.25 10.26 -2.64
C TRP A 109 -0.24 11.41 -3.53
N ILE A 110 0.35 11.59 -4.71
CA ILE A 110 -0.08 12.59 -5.70
C ILE A 110 -1.51 12.28 -6.16
N ASN A 111 -1.80 11.02 -6.48
CA ASN A 111 -3.10 10.60 -6.97
C ASN A 111 -4.20 10.75 -5.91
N ASN A 112 -3.88 10.57 -4.64
CA ASN A 112 -4.82 10.79 -3.54
C ASN A 112 -5.06 12.28 -3.24
N LYS A 113 -4.01 13.11 -3.30
CA LYS A 113 -4.11 14.55 -2.96
C LYS A 113 -4.50 15.46 -4.12
N SER A 114 -4.53 14.96 -5.35
CA SER A 114 -4.85 15.79 -6.52
C SER A 114 -6.32 15.67 -6.91
N PRO A 115 -7.20 16.62 -6.51
CA PRO A 115 -8.54 16.73 -7.10
C PRO A 115 -8.48 17.01 -8.61
N LEU A 116 -7.31 17.43 -9.14
CA LEU A 116 -7.14 17.76 -10.55
C LEU A 116 -7.22 16.54 -11.46
N ILE A 117 -6.79 15.35 -11.02
CA ILE A 117 -6.84 14.13 -11.84
C ILE A 117 -8.31 13.74 -12.09
N LYS A 118 -9.15 13.78 -11.06
CA LYS A 118 -10.61 13.58 -11.21
C LYS A 118 -11.25 14.61 -12.14
N ILE A 119 -10.80 15.86 -12.10
CA ILE A 119 -11.31 16.93 -12.97
C ILE A 119 -10.87 16.72 -14.43
N ILE A 120 -9.63 16.31 -14.66
CA ILE A 120 -9.11 16.02 -16.00
C ILE A 120 -9.84 14.82 -16.61
N GLU A 121 -9.97 13.71 -15.87
CA GLU A 121 -10.74 12.54 -16.31
C GLU A 121 -12.20 12.90 -16.63
N TYR A 122 -12.88 13.65 -15.75
CA TYR A 122 -14.25 14.11 -16.01
C TYR A 122 -14.35 14.98 -17.27
N LYS A 123 -13.38 15.88 -17.52
CA LYS A 123 -13.37 16.71 -18.74
C LYS A 123 -13.17 15.87 -19.99
N THR A 124 -12.22 14.92 -19.99
CA THR A 124 -11.94 14.06 -21.14
C THR A 124 -13.15 13.19 -21.50
N ILE A 125 -13.78 12.55 -20.50
CA ILE A 125 -14.96 11.69 -20.70
C ILE A 125 -16.16 12.44 -21.29
N ASN A 126 -16.37 13.71 -20.90
CA ASN A 126 -17.48 14.50 -21.43
C ASN A 126 -17.20 15.06 -22.83
N ASN A 127 -15.95 15.35 -23.16
CA ASN A 127 -15.58 15.83 -24.50
C ASN A 127 -15.76 14.73 -25.57
N ASP A 128 -15.47 13.48 -25.21
CA ASP A 128 -15.66 12.34 -26.12
C ASP A 128 -17.16 12.04 -26.35
N LYS A 129 -17.99 12.22 -25.32
CA LYS A 129 -19.46 12.10 -25.44
C LYS A 129 -20.08 13.22 -26.28
N SER A 130 -19.58 14.45 -26.19
CA SER A 130 -20.10 15.56 -27.03
C SER A 130 -19.79 15.38 -28.52
N ASN A 131 -18.71 14.69 -28.88
CA ASN A 131 -18.34 14.43 -30.27
C ASN A 131 -19.08 13.24 -30.90
N THR A 132 -19.80 12.44 -30.11
CA THR A 132 -20.55 11.27 -30.61
C THR A 132 -22.04 11.59 -30.87
N ILE A 133 -22.54 12.75 -30.43
CA ILE A 133 -23.94 13.17 -30.58
C ILE A 133 -24.16 13.99 -31.88
N SER A 134 -23.08 14.32 -32.62
CA SER A 134 -23.16 14.95 -33.95
C SER A 134 -22.80 13.97 -35.07
N MET A 135 -23.66 12.99 -35.33
CA MET A 135 -23.72 12.25 -36.59
C MET A 135 -25.13 11.75 -36.86
#